data_AF-X5J8K7-F1
#
_entry.id   AF-X5J8K7-F1
#
_cell.length_a   1.000
_cell.length_b   1.000
_cell.length_c   1.000
_cell.angle_alpha   90.00
_cell.angle_beta   90.00
_cell.angle_gamma   90.00
#
_symmetry.space_group_name_H-M   'P 1'
#
loop_
_entity.id
_entity.type
_entity.pdbx_description
1 polymer ?
#
loop_
_entity_poly.entity_id
_entity_poly.type
_entity_poly.pdbx_seq_one_letter_code
_entity_poly.pdbx_strand_id
1 'polypeptide(L)' 'MMHAIEDNKIEFAKLLIGNKTNIDLKDNSGRDALTYATTCNRKDFIDLLKNNSTNLNT' A
#
# COMPACT_ATOMS: atom_id res chain seq x y z
N MET A 1 3.52 2.31 -5.07
CA MET A 1 2.85 1.39 -4.13
C MET A 1 2.00 0.35 -4.86
N MET A 2 1.01 0.74 -5.67
CA MET A 2 0.11 -0.19 -6.39
C MET A 2 0.84 -1.23 -7.24
N HIS A 3 1.83 -0.83 -8.05
CA HIS A 3 2.63 -1.79 -8.83
C HIS A 3 3.41 -2.79 -7.96
N ALA A 4 3.86 -2.38 -6.77
CA ALA A 4 4.53 -3.29 -5.85
C ALA A 4 3.55 -4.38 -5.33
N ILE A 5 2.27 -4.03 -5.15
CA ILE A 5 1.23 -4.96 -4.74
C ILE A 5 0.91 -5.96 -5.85
N GLU A 6 0.69 -5.46 -7.08
CA GLU A 6 0.43 -6.30 -8.26
C GLU A 6 1.56 -7.32 -8.46
N ASP A 7 2.81 -6.86 -8.41
CA ASP A 7 4.00 -7.69 -8.58
C ASP A 7 4.38 -8.53 -7.34
N ASN A 8 3.62 -8.42 -6.25
CA ASN A 8 3.94 -9.06 -4.96
C ASN A 8 5.34 -8.72 -4.38
N LYS A 9 5.80 -7.48 -4.56
CA LYS A 9 7.11 -6.99 -4.10
C LYS A 9 7.04 -6.36 -2.71
N ILE A 10 6.77 -7.17 -1.69
CA ILE A 10 6.53 -6.69 -0.31
C ILE A 10 7.72 -5.90 0.27
N GLU A 11 8.95 -6.34 0.05
CA GLU A 11 10.15 -5.64 0.55
C GLU A 11 10.35 -4.29 -0.12
N PHE A 12 10.01 -4.17 -1.41
CA PHE A 12 10.03 -2.89 -2.10
C PHE A 12 8.98 -1.94 -1.52
N ALA A 13 7.78 -2.46 -1.20
CA ALA A 13 6.75 -1.67 -0.55
C ALA A 13 7.14 -1.19 0.86
N LYS A 14 7.83 -2.02 1.65
CA LYS A 14 8.41 -1.60 2.94
C LYS A 14 9.42 -0.45 2.77
N LEU A 15 10.30 -0.54 1.77
CA LEU A 15 11.26 0.53 1.45
C LEU A 15 10.55 1.85 1.08
N LEU A 16 9.52 1.78 0.24
CA LEU A 16 8.70 2.93 -0.15
C LEU A 16 8.06 3.62 1.06
N ILE A 17 7.49 2.83 1.98
CA ILE A 17 6.87 3.34 3.20
C ILE A 17 7.91 4.00 4.11
N GLY A 18 9.08 3.37 4.30
CA GLY A 18 10.17 3.94 5.09
C GLY A 18 10.65 5.30 4.58
N ASN A 19 10.53 5.55 3.27
CA ASN A 19 10.85 6.83 2.64
C ASN A 19 9.76 7.90 2.76
N LYS A 20 8.76 7.74 3.65
CA LYS A 20 7.64 8.68 3.84
C LYS A 20 6.84 8.96 2.55
N THR A 21 6.74 7.97 1.68
CA THR A 21 5.93 8.08 0.46
C THR A 21 4.46 8.27 0.84
N ASN A 22 3.74 9.14 0.13
CA ASN A 22 2.29 9.25 0.27
C ASN A 22 1.62 7.93 -0.21
N ILE A 23 1.07 7.16 0.74
CA ILE A 23 0.41 5.88 0.47
C ILE A 23 -1.09 6.02 0.12
N ASP A 24 -1.66 7.20 0.32
CA ASP A 24 -3.09 7.48 0.11
C ASP A 24 -3.41 7.91 -1.34
N LEU A 25 -2.40 7.83 -2.22
CA LEU A 25 -2.58 8.12 -3.64
C LEU A 25 -3.59 7.16 -4.26
N LYS A 26 -4.47 7.73 -5.09
CA LYS A 26 -5.45 7.00 -5.90
C LYS A 26 -5.00 6.99 -7.36
N ASP A 27 -5.26 5.89 -8.05
CA ASP A 27 -5.09 5.82 -9.50
C ASP A 27 -6.21 6.58 -10.23
N ASN A 28 -6.14 6.63 -11.57
CA ASN A 28 -7.16 7.29 -12.40
C ASN A 28 -8.55 6.65 -12.28
N SER A 29 -8.65 5.43 -11.73
CA SER A 29 -9.90 4.73 -11.46
C SER A 29 -10.41 4.97 -10.02
N GLY A 30 -9.73 5.82 -9.25
CA GLY A 30 -10.07 6.13 -7.87
C GLY A 30 -9.69 5.05 -6.85
N ARG A 31 -8.89 4.06 -7.25
CA ARG A 31 -8.45 2.95 -6.39
C ARG A 31 -7.18 3.32 -5.66
N ASP A 32 -7.12 3.05 -4.36
CA ASP A 32 -5.94 3.22 -3.52
C ASP A 32 -5.14 1.90 -3.37
N ALA A 33 -3.99 1.96 -2.70
CA ALA A 33 -3.15 0.79 -2.44
C ALA A 33 -3.90 -0.33 -1.70
N LEU A 34 -4.81 -0.01 -0.78
CA LEU A 34 -5.57 -1.00 -0.03
C LEU A 34 -6.57 -1.75 -0.92
N THR A 35 -7.19 -1.03 -1.86
CA THR A 35 -8.09 -1.60 -2.86
C THR A 35 -7.34 -2.62 -3.72
N TYR A 36 -6.15 -2.26 -4.23
CA TYR A 36 -5.32 -3.18 -5.00
C TYR A 36 -4.92 -4.43 -4.19
N ALA A 37 -4.52 -4.26 -2.92
CA ALA A 37 -4.12 -5.38 -2.08
C ALA A 37 -5.29 -6.35 -1.82
N THR A 38 -6.49 -5.80 -1.65
CA THR A 38 -7.73 -6.58 -1.50
C THR A 38 -8.08 -7.32 -2.80
N THR A 39 -8.06 -6.64 -3.95
CA THR A 39 -8.39 -7.26 -5.24
C THR A 39 -7.39 -8.35 -5.65
N CYS A 40 -6.12 -8.18 -5.28
CA CYS A 40 -5.07 -9.15 -5.56
C CYS A 40 -4.90 -10.23 -4.46
N ASN A 41 -5.77 -10.22 -3.43
CA ASN A 41 -5.73 -11.12 -2.27
C ASN A 41 -4.35 -11.16 -1.57
N ARG A 42 -3.70 -10.00 -1.46
CA ARG A 42 -2.37 -9.81 -0.84
C ARG A 42 -2.51 -9.44 0.63
N LYS A 43 -2.72 -10.44 1.50
CA LYS A 43 -2.95 -10.23 2.95
C LYS A 43 -1.80 -9.51 3.66
N ASP A 44 -0.57 -9.88 3.33
CA ASP A 44 0.65 -9.23 3.80
C ASP A 44 0.70 -7.74 3.49
N PHE A 45 0.27 -7.33 2.31
CA PHE A 45 0.16 -5.92 1.94
C PHE A 45 -1.00 -5.21 2.66
N ILE A 46 -2.13 -5.88 2.87
CA ILE A 46 -3.25 -5.33 3.65
C ILE A 46 -2.78 -4.99 5.07
N ASP A 47 -2.07 -5.91 5.72
CA ASP A 47 -1.55 -5.72 7.07
C ASP A 47 -0.49 -4.60 7.12
N LEU A 48 0.43 -4.59 6.16
CA LEU A 48 1.45 -3.56 6.04
C LEU A 48 0.86 -2.17 5.81
N LEU A 49 -0.18 -2.05 4.97
CA LEU A 49 -0.85 -0.76 4.71
C LEU A 49 -1.63 -0.28 5.94
N LYS A 50 -2.43 -1.15 6.57
CA LYS A 50 -3.21 -0.80 7.77
C LYS A 50 -2.35 -0.31 8.93
N ASN A 51 -1.19 -0.94 9.15
CA ASN A 51 -0.26 -0.55 10.21
C ASN A 51 0.45 0.79 9.94
N ASN A 52 0.47 1.26 8.69
CA ASN A 52 1.10 2.53 8.33
C ASN A 52 0.09 3.68 8.22
N SER A 53 -1.14 3.43 7.76
CA SER A 53 -2.21 4.44 7.73
C SER A 53 -2.61 4.96 9.12
N THR A 54 -2.34 4.20 10.20
CA THR A 54 -2.59 4.64 11.58
C THR A 54 -1.57 5.64 12.13
N ASN A 55 -0.44 5.88 11.45
CA ASN A 55 0.57 6.87 11.88
C ASN A 55 0.33 8.30 11.35
N LEU A 56 -0.75 8.55 10.61
CA LEU A 56 -1.06 9.87 10.05
C LEU A 56 -2.10 10.68 10.85
N ASN A 57 -2.58 10.15 11.98
CA ASN A 57 -3.56 10.79 12.85
C ASN A 57 -3.03 10.86 14.30
N THR A 58 -2.17 11.84 14.58
CA THR A 58 -2.01 12.50 15.89
C THR A 58 -1.31 13.83 15.67
#